data_AF-A0AAC9HFP2-F1
#
_entry.id   AF-A0AAC9HFP2-F1
#
_cell.length_a   1.000
_cell.length_b   1.000
_cell.length_c   1.000
_cell.angle_alpha   90.00
_cell.angle_beta   90.00
_cell.angle_gamma   90.00
#
_symmetry.space_group_name_H-M   'P 1'
#
loop_
_entity.id
_entity.type
_entity.pdbx_description
1 polymer ?
#
loop_
_entity_poly.entity_id
_entity_poly.type
_entity_poly.pdbx_seq_one_letter_code
_entity_poly.pdbx_strand_id
1 'polypeptide(L)'
;MFVIEVYDVNQKRVSRVLKISRKYLYWVQNSVLEGEISEANYRMLKVELSRVINKDEDSVIFYTFRTTRYSQRESIGIVKGGEENIF
;
A
#
# COMPACT_ATOMS: atom_id res chain seq x y z
N MET A 1 13.56 1.38 -2.06
CA MET A 1 13.09 0.09 -1.49
C MET A 1 11.78 -0.26 -2.18
N PHE A 2 11.40 -1.53 -2.24
CA PHE A 2 10.06 -1.90 -2.69
C PHE A 2 9.19 -2.22 -1.46
N VAL A 3 7.94 -1.78 -1.47
CA VAL A 3 7.00 -1.98 -0.37
C VAL A 3 5.70 -2.57 -0.90
N ILE A 4 5.16 -3.57 -0.19
CA ILE A 4 3.77 -4.01 -0.32
C ILE A 4 3.06 -3.60 0.96
N GLU A 5 2.10 -2.69 0.84
CA GLU A 5 1.19 -2.27 1.90
C GLU A 5 -0.10 -3.10 1.79
N VAL A 6 -0.49 -3.72 2.90
CA VAL A 6 -1.78 -4.42 3.04
C VAL A 6 -2.53 -3.79 4.21
N TYR A 7 -3.80 -3.47 4.03
CA TYR A 7 -4.60 -2.89 5.11
C TYR A 7 -5.93 -3.62 5.32
N ASP A 8 -6.33 -3.73 6.57
CA ASP A 8 -7.69 -4.08 6.98
C ASP A 8 -8.20 -2.97 7.88
N VAL A 9 -9.09 -2.14 7.36
CA VAL A 9 -9.53 -0.90 8.01
C VAL A 9 -11.03 -0.76 7.89
N ASN A 10 -11.65 -0.15 8.90
CA ASN A 10 -13.08 0.11 8.88
C ASN A 10 -13.49 0.92 7.64
N GLN A 11 -14.65 0.58 7.06
CA GLN A 11 -15.19 1.22 5.86
C GLN A 11 -15.29 2.76 5.96
N LYS A 12 -15.49 3.30 7.16
CA LYS A 12 -15.51 4.76 7.37
C LYS A 12 -14.17 5.45 7.06
N ARG A 13 -13.06 4.72 7.09
CA ARG A 13 -11.68 5.23 6.93
C ARG A 13 -11.00 4.75 5.65
N VAL A 14 -11.52 3.70 5.01
CA VAL A 14 -10.91 3.07 3.81
C VAL A 14 -10.60 4.05 2.69
N SER A 15 -11.49 5.01 2.41
CA SER A 15 -11.30 6.00 1.35
C SER A 15 -10.13 6.94 1.64
N ARG A 16 -9.92 7.30 2.91
CA ARG A 16 -8.83 8.16 3.36
C ARG A 16 -7.50 7.41 3.33
N VAL A 17 -7.49 6.16 3.80
CA VAL A 17 -6.32 5.26 3.74
C VAL A 17 -5.89 5.09 2.29
N LEU A 18 -6.79 4.64 1.41
CA LEU A 18 -6.51 4.47 -0.01
C LEU A 18 -5.98 5.75 -0.67
N LYS A 19 -6.57 6.91 -0.37
CA LYS A 19 -6.11 8.20 -0.92
C LYS A 19 -4.70 8.58 -0.46
N ILE A 20 -4.33 8.27 0.78
CA ILE A 20 -2.98 8.50 1.29
C ILE A 20 -2.00 7.53 0.63
N SER A 21 -2.30 6.23 0.64
CA SER A 21 -1.40 5.21 0.11
C SER A 21 -1.13 5.40 -1.39
N ARG A 22 -2.13 5.83 -2.18
CA ARG A 22 -1.97 6.16 -3.61
C ARG A 22 -1.05 7.34 -3.91
N LYS A 23 -0.68 8.17 -2.93
CA LYS A 23 0.36 9.21 -3.12
C LYS A 23 1.77 8.61 -3.22
N TYR A 24 1.95 7.40 -2.73
CA TYR A 24 3.24 6.79 -2.48
C TYR A 24 3.44 5.44 -3.19
N LEU A 25 2.36 4.69 -3.39
CA LEU A 25 2.35 3.34 -3.92
C LEU A 25 1.24 3.18 -4.98
N TYR A 26 1.36 2.16 -5.82
CA TYR A 26 0.36 1.82 -6.82
C TYR A 26 -0.72 0.93 -6.21
N TRP A 27 -1.99 1.22 -6.55
CA TRP A 27 -3.09 0.37 -6.13
C TRP A 27 -3.17 -0.89 -7.00
N VAL A 28 -3.17 -2.06 -6.36
CA VAL A 28 -3.20 -3.35 -7.07
C VAL A 28 -4.45 -4.16 -6.76
N GLN A 29 -5.00 -4.04 -5.55
CA GLN A 29 -6.24 -4.70 -5.13
C GLN A 29 -6.90 -3.91 -3.99
N ASN A 30 -8.20 -4.15 -3.70
CA ASN A 30 -9.02 -3.42 -2.72
C ASN A 30 -8.33 -3.03 -1.39
N SER A 31 -7.39 -3.84 -0.93
CA SER A 31 -6.67 -3.68 0.34
C SER A 31 -5.15 -3.84 0.18
N VAL A 32 -4.63 -3.75 -1.05
CA VAL A 32 -3.21 -3.97 -1.35
C VAL A 32 -2.70 -2.86 -2.26
N LEU A 33 -1.59 -2.26 -1.86
CA LEU A 33 -0.79 -1.35 -2.68
C LEU A 33 0.66 -1.79 -2.70
N GLU A 34 1.37 -1.54 -3.79
CA GLU A 34 2.78 -1.85 -3.90
C GLU A 34 3.54 -0.85 -4.76
N GLY A 35 4.85 -0.76 -4.58
CA GLY A 35 5.68 0.11 -5.41
C GLY A 35 7.06 0.40 -4.83
N GLU A 36 7.92 0.97 -5.67
CA GLU A 36 9.18 1.52 -5.23
C GLU A 36 9.00 2.86 -4.52
N ILE A 37 9.66 3.01 -3.38
CA ILE A 37 9.56 4.19 -2.54
C ILE A 37 10.91 4.50 -1.87
N SER A 38 11.18 5.78 -1.64
CA SER A 38 12.33 6.23 -0.86
C SER A 38 12.11 6.01 0.64
N GLU A 39 13.17 5.86 1.42
CA GLU A 39 13.10 5.76 2.88
C GLU A 39 12.35 6.94 3.52
N ALA A 40 12.57 8.16 2.99
CA ALA A 40 11.91 9.37 3.46
C ALA A 40 10.39 9.30 3.20
N ASN A 41 9.98 8.94 1.98
CA ASN A 41 8.58 8.82 1.61
C ASN A 41 7.89 7.67 2.37
N TYR A 42 8.58 6.56 2.62
CA TYR A 42 8.05 5.47 3.44
C TYR A 42 7.77 5.90 4.89
N ARG A 43 8.67 6.70 5.48
CA ARG A 43 8.42 7.29 6.81
C ARG A 43 7.21 8.23 6.78
N MET A 44 7.09 9.06 5.75
CA MET A 44 5.95 9.96 5.58
C MET A 44 4.63 9.20 5.41
N LEU A 45 4.59 8.16 4.58
CA LEU A 45 3.45 7.27 4.41
C LEU A 45 2.96 6.74 5.77
N LYS A 46 3.86 6.17 6.58
CA LYS A 46 3.51 5.66 7.92
C LYS A 46 2.96 6.75 8.84
N VAL A 47 3.56 7.94 8.82
CA VAL A 47 3.08 9.08 9.62
C VAL A 47 1.67 9.50 9.18
N GLU A 48 1.43 9.67 7.88
CA GLU A 48 0.11 10.08 7.38
C GLU A 48 -0.96 9.04 7.71
N LEU A 49 -0.68 7.74 7.50
CA LEU A 49 -1.61 6.66 7.82
C LEU A 49 -1.90 6.59 9.33
N SER A 50 -0.89 6.74 10.18
CA SER A 50 -1.06 6.71 11.65
C SER A 50 -1.98 7.80 12.20
N ARG A 51 -2.20 8.88 11.45
CA ARG A 51 -3.12 9.98 11.80
C ARG A 51 -4.57 9.70 11.39
N VAL A 52 -4.80 8.68 10.58
CA VAL A 52 -6.12 8.36 10.01
C VAL A 52 -6.69 7.07 10.59
N ILE A 53 -5.86 6.06 10.81
CA ILE A 53 -6.30 4.76 11.35
C ILE A 53 -6.67 4.86 12.82
N ASN A 54 -7.59 4.00 13.25
CA ASN A 54 -7.83 3.71 14.65
C ASN A 54 -7.03 2.46 15.04
N LYS A 55 -6.02 2.60 15.89
CA LYS A 55 -5.11 1.48 16.25
C LYS A 55 -5.78 0.36 17.04
N ASP A 56 -6.97 0.60 17.59
CA ASP A 56 -7.74 -0.42 18.32
C ASP A 56 -8.67 -1.23 17.41
N GLU A 57 -8.88 -0.79 16.16
CA GLU A 57 -9.82 -1.39 15.20
C GLU A 57 -9.18 -1.77 13.86
N ASP A 58 -8.15 -1.04 13.43
CA ASP A 58 -7.56 -1.12 12.11
C ASP A 58 -6.17 -1.74 12.15
N SER A 59 -5.79 -2.40 11.05
CA SER A 59 -4.44 -2.91 10.84
C SER A 59 -3.87 -2.49 9.48
N VAL A 60 -2.58 -2.19 9.47
CA VAL A 60 -1.80 -1.92 8.26
C VAL A 60 -0.46 -2.65 8.38
N ILE A 61 -0.13 -3.48 7.40
CA ILE A 61 1.08 -4.29 7.34
C ILE A 61 1.90 -3.83 6.14
N PHE A 62 3.21 -3.69 6.34
CA PHE A 62 4.16 -3.37 5.28
C PHE A 62 5.17 -4.51 5.12
N TYR A 63 5.23 -5.10 3.94
CA TYR A 63 6.34 -5.95 3.53
C TYR A 63 7.36 -5.10 2.79
N THR A 64 8.58 -5.03 3.29
CA THR A 64 9.63 -4.17 2.74
C THR A 64 10.78 -4.99 2.17
N PHE A 65 11.20 -4.68 0.95
CA PHE A 65 12.25 -5.40 0.24
C PHE A 65 13.36 -4.44 -0.15
N ARG A 66 14.61 -4.82 0.18
CA ARG A 66 15.81 -4.06 -0.24
C ARG A 66 16.07 -4.19 -1.74
N THR A 67 15.67 -5.31 -2.34
CA THR A 67 15.74 -5.58 -3.78
C THR A 67 14.58 -6.49 -4.19
N THR A 68 14.04 -6.26 -5.38
CA THR A 68 13.02 -7.12 -6.03
C THR A 68 13.64 -8.21 -6.90
N ARG A 69 14.97 -8.31 -6.96
CA ARG A 69 15.70 -9.24 -7.84
C ARG A 69 15.36 -10.72 -7.61
N TYR A 70 14.88 -11.06 -6.42
CA TYR A 70 14.49 -12.42 -6.04
C TYR A 70 13.01 -12.55 -5.65
N SER A 71 12.18 -11.58 -6.05
CA SER A 71 10.74 -11.63 -5.84
C SER A 71 10.04 -12.02 -7.14
N GLN A 72 9.11 -12.97 -7.06
CA GLN A 72 8.20 -13.31 -8.14
C GLN A 72 6.79 -12.89 -7.73
N ARG A 73 6.10 -12.19 -8.63
CA ARG A 73 4.68 -11.82 -8.47
C ARG A 73 3.87 -12.66 -9.43
N GLU A 74 2.97 -13.47 -8.89
CA GLU A 74 2.00 -14.24 -9.66
C GLU A 74 0.59 -13.72 -9.36
N SER A 75 -0.31 -13.78 -10.34
CA SER A 75 -1.70 -13.34 -10.18
C SER A 75 -2.62 -14.35 -10.87
N ILE A 76 -3.71 -14.71 -10.19
CA ILE A 76 -4.75 -15.58 -10.73
C ILE A 76 -6.06 -14.79 -10.73
N GLY A 77 -6.79 -14.84 -11.84
CA GLY A 77 -8.06 -14.15 -12.01
C GLY A 77 -7.93 -12.71 -12.52
N ILE A 78 -8.87 -11.84 -12.14
CA ILE A 78 -8.98 -10.49 -12.70
C ILE A 78 -7.96 -9.56 -12.03
N VAL A 79 -7.06 -9.02 -12.84
CA VAL A 79 -6.17 -7.93 -12.44
C VAL A 79 -6.99 -6.65 -12.32
N LYS A 80 -7.05 -6.10 -11.09
CA LYS A 80 -7.83 -4.89 -10.81
C LYS A 80 -7.03 -3.60 -11.01
N GLY A 81 -5.74 -3.66 -10.69
CA GLY A 81 -4.84 -2.51 -10.69
C GLY A 81 -3.40 -2.95 -10.99
N GLY A 82 -2.46 -2.00 -10.94
CA GLY A 82 -1.08 -2.22 -11.34
C GLY A 82 -0.40 -0.91 -11.73
N GLU A 83 0.92 -0.96 -11.89
CA GLU A 83 1.75 0.18 -12.28
C GLU A 83 1.33 0.80 -13.62
N GLU A 84 0.67 0.03 -14.49
CA GLU A 84 0.17 0.50 -15.79
C GLU A 84 -1.15 1.30 -15.70
N ASN A 85 -1.83 1.32 -14.55
CA ASN A 85 -3.12 2.02 -14.37
C ASN A 85 -2.96 3.49 -13.93
N ILE A 86 -1.96 4.18 -14.49
CA ILE A 86 -1.72 5.62 -14.24
C ILE A 86 -2.37 6.43 -15.37
N PHE A 87 -3.70 6.48 -15.41
CA PHE A 87 -4.47 7.47 -16.17
C PHE A 87 -5.78 7.80 -15.45
#